data_AF-A0A963J9Z1-F1
#
_entry.id   AF-A0A963J9Z1-F1
#
_cell.length_a   1.000
_cell.length_b   1.000
_cell.length_c   1.000
_cell.angle_alpha   90.00
_cell.angle_beta   90.00
_cell.angle_gamma   90.00
#
_symmetry.space_group_name_H-M   'P 1'
#
loop_
_entity.id
_entity.type
_entity.pdbx_description
1 polymer ?
#
loop_
_entity_poly.entity_id
_entity_poly.type
_entity_poly.pdbx_seq_one_letter_code
_entity_poly.pdbx_strand_id
1 'polypeptide(L)'
;MPAQRLLRLSAATALLAASAGCATAPGDPYYSGVYAPTPVYGGGIVYDSPGYATYPAYPVVRPGHDRWEDMRDERERRAWRQRQAERERAEHDRLERERDRARWERDRERDHQRAQREREERARNDAQRQREKWERERRERELAERQREQRERASRNNRNSDGTPRTDYDRYNPKTGQFLPRSEDMP
;
A
#
# COMPACT_ATOMS: atom_id res chain seq x y z
N MET A 1 22.92 24.15 -10.55
CA MET A 1 21.84 23.55 -9.73
C MET A 1 21.57 24.29 -8.39
N PRO A 2 21.47 25.64 -8.31
CA PRO A 2 21.11 26.32 -7.05
C PRO A 2 19.59 26.55 -6.86
N ALA A 3 18.81 26.60 -7.95
CA ALA A 3 17.40 26.98 -7.91
C ALA A 3 16.49 25.98 -7.15
N GLN A 4 16.78 24.68 -7.23
CA GLN A 4 16.00 23.65 -6.52
C GLN A 4 16.20 23.68 -5.00
N ARG A 5 17.33 24.20 -4.52
CA ARG A 5 17.60 24.29 -3.06
C ARG A 5 16.88 25.48 -2.44
N LEU A 6 16.77 26.58 -3.18
CA LEU A 6 16.04 27.78 -2.74
C LEU A 6 14.53 27.54 -2.65
N LEU A 7 13.95 26.81 -3.63
CA LEU A 7 12.52 26.43 -3.61
C LEU A 7 12.15 25.49 -2.45
N ARG A 8 13.08 24.62 -2.03
CA ARG A 8 12.87 23.72 -0.89
C ARG A 8 12.93 24.47 0.44
N LEU A 9 13.81 25.46 0.54
CA LEU A 9 13.91 26.31 1.73
C LEU A 9 12.68 27.20 1.92
N SER A 10 12.11 27.75 0.83
CA SER A 10 10.87 28.55 0.92
C SER A 10 9.64 27.71 1.27
N ALA A 11 9.57 26.46 0.82
CA ALA A 11 8.49 25.55 1.18
C ALA A 11 8.54 25.14 2.66
N ALA A 12 9.76 24.94 3.20
CA ALA A 12 9.96 24.61 4.61
C ALA A 12 9.59 25.78 5.55
N THR A 13 9.89 27.03 5.17
CA THR A 13 9.53 28.20 5.98
C THR A 13 8.02 28.51 5.94
N ALA A 14 7.35 28.30 4.81
CA ALA A 14 5.90 28.46 4.71
C ALA A 14 5.14 27.46 5.62
N LEU A 15 5.60 26.21 5.71
CA LEU A 15 5.01 25.20 6.59
C LEU A 15 5.23 25.53 8.08
N LEU A 16 6.39 26.09 8.43
CA LEU A 16 6.71 26.45 9.81
C LEU A 16 5.89 27.67 10.28
N ALA A 17 5.68 28.66 9.40
CA ALA A 17 4.79 29.79 9.66
C ALA A 17 3.32 29.38 9.82
N ALA A 18 2.84 28.41 9.02
CA ALA A 18 1.48 27.88 9.14
C ALA A 18 1.26 27.13 10.47
N SER A 19 2.28 26.41 10.98
CA SER A 19 2.19 25.73 12.27
C SER A 19 2.21 26.66 13.50
N ALA A 20 2.91 27.80 13.39
CA ALA A 20 2.92 28.81 14.46
C ALA A 20 1.64 29.66 14.50
N GLY A 21 0.91 29.76 13.38
CA GLY A 21 -0.37 30.48 13.28
C GLY A 21 -1.60 29.72 13.82
N CYS A 22 -1.48 28.44 14.15
CA CYS A 22 -2.59 27.62 14.66
C CYS A 22 -2.67 27.52 16.19
N ALA A 23 -1.84 28.26 16.94
CA ALA A 23 -1.81 28.20 18.40
C ALA A 23 -2.27 29.49 19.12
N THR A 24 -2.72 30.50 18.39
CA THR A 24 -3.30 31.70 18.99
C THR A 24 -4.68 31.93 18.40
N ALA A 25 -5.68 31.29 19.00
CA ALA A 25 -7.04 31.77 18.95
C ALA A 25 -7.09 33.09 19.74
N PRO A 26 -7.34 34.25 19.10
CA PRO A 26 -7.77 35.42 19.85
C PRO A 26 -9.09 35.05 20.53
N GLY A 27 -9.10 35.14 21.85
CA GLY A 27 -10.25 34.80 22.69
C GLY A 27 -11.50 35.48 22.19
N ASP A 28 -12.58 34.71 22.11
CA ASP A 28 -13.90 35.23 21.81
C ASP A 28 -14.38 36.07 23.02
N PRO A 29 -14.60 37.39 22.87
CA PRO A 29 -15.01 38.25 23.98
C PRO A 29 -16.48 38.04 24.40
N TYR A 30 -17.22 37.13 23.76
CA TYR A 30 -18.62 36.88 24.10
C TYR A 30 -18.84 35.99 25.33
N TYR A 31 -17.78 35.44 25.93
CA TYR A 31 -17.87 34.62 27.15
C TYR A 31 -17.27 35.26 28.40
N SER A 32 -17.10 36.59 28.43
CA SER A 32 -16.93 37.32 29.70
C SER A 32 -18.27 37.96 30.11
N GLY A 33 -19.18 37.11 30.61
CA GLY A 33 -20.50 37.51 31.09
C GLY A 33 -20.73 37.00 32.51
N VAL A 34 -20.06 37.67 33.46
CA VAL A 34 -20.50 37.94 34.83
C VAL A 34 -21.96 37.51 35.08
N TYR A 35 -22.15 36.58 36.03
CA TYR A 35 -23.44 36.21 36.60
C TYR A 35 -24.29 37.47 36.87
N ALA A 36 -25.26 37.74 35.99
CA ALA A 36 -26.34 38.67 36.27
C ALA A 36 -27.46 37.83 36.92
N PRO A 37 -27.81 38.07 38.21
CA PRO A 37 -28.93 37.36 38.80
C PRO A 37 -30.21 37.79 38.10
N THR A 38 -30.89 36.80 37.50
CA THR A 38 -32.27 36.89 37.02
C THR A 38 -33.15 37.57 38.08
N PRO A 39 -33.91 38.64 37.76
CA PRO A 39 -34.90 39.15 38.70
C PRO A 39 -36.00 38.10 38.87
N VAL A 40 -36.03 37.51 40.06
CA VAL A 40 -37.11 36.69 40.58
C VAL A 40 -38.37 37.57 40.60
N TYR A 41 -39.23 37.42 39.59
CA TYR A 41 -40.55 38.05 39.60
C TYR A 41 -41.45 37.23 40.53
N GLY A 42 -41.39 37.55 41.82
CA GLY A 42 -42.13 36.85 42.86
C GLY A 42 -41.96 37.47 44.25
N GLY A 43 -41.76 38.78 44.33
CA GLY A 43 -41.85 39.53 45.57
C GLY A 43 -43.31 39.80 45.89
N GLY A 44 -43.94 38.90 46.65
CA GLY A 44 -45.28 39.11 47.21
C GLY A 44 -45.24 40.28 48.18
N ILE A 45 -45.74 41.44 47.76
CA ILE A 45 -46.09 42.51 48.68
C ILE A 45 -47.42 42.11 49.31
N VAL A 46 -47.35 41.72 50.58
CA VAL A 46 -48.51 41.52 51.45
C VAL A 46 -49.09 42.90 51.75
N TYR A 47 -50.15 43.28 51.04
CA TYR A 47 -51.11 44.27 51.54
C TYR A 47 -52.40 43.53 51.90
N ASP A 48 -52.57 43.41 53.21
CA ASP A 48 -53.78 42.98 53.87
C ASP A 48 -54.86 44.07 53.67
N SER A 49 -55.96 43.73 53.00
CA SER A 49 -57.18 44.54 53.03
C SER A 49 -58.42 43.67 52.76
N PRO A 50 -59.39 43.61 53.69
CA PRO A 50 -60.57 42.77 53.57
C PRO A 50 -61.65 43.52 52.80
N GLY A 51 -61.75 43.26 51.50
CA GLY A 51 -62.79 43.83 50.64
C GLY A 51 -63.50 42.72 49.89
N TYR A 52 -64.71 42.39 50.32
CA TYR A 52 -65.62 41.51 49.60
C TYR A 52 -65.75 41.95 48.13
N ALA A 53 -65.30 41.10 47.22
CA ALA A 53 -65.70 41.12 45.83
C ALA A 53 -65.90 39.67 45.37
N THR A 54 -67.10 39.15 45.61
CA THR A 54 -67.59 37.90 45.04
C THR A 54 -67.72 38.09 43.52
N TYR A 55 -66.60 37.92 42.81
CA TYR A 55 -66.61 37.64 41.38
C TYR A 55 -66.71 36.13 41.20
N PRO A 56 -67.51 35.62 40.25
CA PRO A 56 -67.40 34.22 39.87
C PRO A 56 -65.97 34.03 39.33
N ALA A 57 -65.16 33.27 40.06
CA ALA A 57 -63.89 32.79 39.56
C ALA A 57 -64.20 31.87 38.39
N TYR A 58 -64.17 32.42 37.18
CA TYR A 58 -64.18 31.62 35.97
C TYR A 58 -62.98 30.66 36.06
N PRO A 59 -63.16 29.35 35.83
CA PRO A 59 -62.02 28.46 35.74
C PRO A 59 -61.09 29.04 34.69
N VAL A 60 -59.81 29.16 35.00
CA VAL A 60 -58.78 29.37 33.99
C VAL A 60 -58.86 28.14 33.09
N VAL A 61 -59.63 28.26 32.01
CA VAL A 61 -59.65 27.29 30.93
C VAL A 61 -58.23 27.30 30.40
N ARG A 62 -57.41 26.34 30.82
CA ARG A 62 -56.23 25.96 30.02
C ARG A 62 -56.79 25.82 28.61
N PRO A 63 -56.25 26.53 27.60
CA PRO A 63 -56.69 26.35 26.22
C PRO A 63 -56.73 24.84 26.03
N GLY A 64 -57.93 24.29 25.85
CA GLY A 64 -58.06 22.86 25.64
C GLY A 64 -57.20 22.61 24.42
N HIS A 65 -56.10 21.87 24.57
CA HIS A 65 -55.32 21.47 23.42
C HIS A 65 -56.32 20.82 22.47
N ASP A 66 -56.62 21.51 21.38
CA ASP A 66 -57.62 21.04 20.46
C ASP A 66 -57.11 19.70 19.98
N ARG A 67 -57.96 18.66 20.02
CA ARG A 67 -57.59 17.30 19.59
C ARG A 67 -56.93 17.28 18.20
N TRP A 68 -57.23 18.29 17.38
CA TRP A 68 -56.61 18.56 16.08
C TRP A 68 -55.16 19.04 16.16
N GLU A 69 -54.80 19.89 17.12
CA GLU A 69 -53.42 20.31 17.38
C GLU A 69 -52.57 19.15 17.90
N ASP A 70 -53.08 18.35 18.84
CA ASP A 70 -52.38 17.14 19.32
C ASP A 70 -52.11 16.14 18.18
N MET A 71 -53.09 15.92 17.28
CA MET A 71 -52.90 15.08 16.10
C MET A 71 -51.89 15.66 15.10
N ARG A 72 -51.81 16.99 14.98
CA ARG A 72 -50.85 17.68 14.11
C ARG A 72 -49.43 17.53 14.68
N ASP A 73 -49.25 17.75 15.97
CA ASP A 73 -47.98 17.60 16.68
C ASP A 73 -47.48 16.15 16.64
N GLU A 74 -48.37 15.17 16.77
CA GLU A 74 -48.01 13.76 16.70
C GLU A 74 -47.57 13.36 15.28
N ARG A 75 -48.24 13.88 14.25
CA ARG A 75 -47.84 13.71 12.85
C ARG A 75 -46.47 14.34 12.57
N GLU A 76 -46.23 15.56 13.06
CA GLU A 76 -44.96 16.25 12.90
C GLU A 76 -43.82 15.51 13.63
N ARG A 77 -44.07 15.04 14.85
CA ARG A 77 -43.13 14.22 15.62
C ARG A 77 -42.82 12.91 14.90
N ARG A 78 -43.81 12.25 14.30
CA ARG A 78 -43.60 11.04 13.47
C ARG A 78 -42.76 11.35 12.23
N ALA A 79 -43.05 12.44 11.53
CA ALA A 79 -42.28 12.87 10.36
C ALA A 79 -40.83 13.24 10.72
N TRP A 80 -40.61 13.85 11.89
CA TRP A 80 -39.26 14.11 12.40
C TRP A 80 -38.49 12.81 12.66
N ARG A 81 -39.09 11.84 13.37
CA ARG A 81 -38.47 10.53 13.62
C ARG A 81 -38.16 9.78 12.32
N GLN A 82 -39.07 9.84 11.35
CA GLN A 82 -38.87 9.20 10.05
C GLN A 82 -37.67 9.81 9.30
N ARG A 83 -37.53 11.14 9.32
CA ARG A 83 -36.37 11.84 8.74
C ARG A 83 -35.06 11.48 9.45
N GLN A 84 -35.08 11.29 10.77
CA GLN A 84 -33.90 10.83 11.51
C GLN A 84 -33.53 9.40 11.12
N ALA A 85 -34.49 8.48 11.13
CA ALA A 85 -34.26 7.09 10.73
C ALA A 85 -33.82 6.94 9.26
N GLU A 86 -34.21 7.86 8.38
CA GLU A 86 -33.71 7.91 7.00
C GLU A 86 -32.25 8.39 6.95
N ARG A 87 -31.89 9.43 7.71
CA ARG A 87 -30.50 9.91 7.82
C ARG A 87 -29.58 8.83 8.37
N GLU A 88 -29.98 8.14 9.43
CA GLU A 88 -29.21 7.03 10.01
C GLU A 88 -28.99 5.89 9.00
N ARG A 89 -30.03 5.52 8.23
CA ARG A 89 -29.90 4.52 7.17
C ARG A 89 -28.96 4.97 6.06
N ALA A 90 -29.04 6.23 5.65
CA ALA A 90 -28.16 6.80 4.63
C ALA A 90 -26.69 6.86 5.11
N GLU A 91 -26.46 7.18 6.38
CA GLU A 91 -25.12 7.15 6.97
C GLU A 91 -24.58 5.73 7.06
N HIS A 92 -25.40 4.77 7.49
CA HIS A 92 -25.01 3.37 7.53
C HIS A 92 -24.62 2.84 6.14
N ASP A 93 -25.45 3.08 5.12
CA ASP A 93 -25.16 2.69 3.73
C ASP A 93 -23.89 3.37 3.20
N ARG A 94 -23.65 4.63 3.55
CA ARG A 94 -22.39 5.32 3.21
C ARG A 94 -21.18 4.63 3.85
N LEU A 95 -21.27 4.33 5.14
CA LEU A 95 -20.19 3.67 5.89
C LEU A 95 -19.91 2.26 5.34
N GLU A 96 -20.96 1.51 5.01
CA GLU A 96 -20.87 0.18 4.42
C GLU A 96 -20.14 0.22 3.07
N ARG A 97 -20.55 1.14 2.18
CA ARG A 97 -19.88 1.35 0.89
C ARG A 97 -18.42 1.74 1.05
N GLU A 98 -18.09 2.55 2.05
CA GLU A 98 -16.71 2.94 2.34
C GLU A 98 -15.87 1.75 2.82
N ARG A 99 -16.43 0.91 3.71
CA ARG A 99 -15.77 -0.33 4.17
C ARG A 99 -15.55 -1.30 3.03
N ASP A 100 -16.52 -1.44 2.13
CA ASP A 100 -16.42 -2.30 0.95
C ASP A 100 -15.36 -1.79 -0.02
N ARG A 101 -15.31 -0.49 -0.30
CA ARG A 101 -14.24 0.12 -1.10
C ARG A 101 -12.87 -0.12 -0.47
N ALA A 102 -12.73 0.10 0.83
CA ALA A 102 -11.47 -0.13 1.55
C ALA A 102 -11.06 -1.62 1.54
N ARG A 103 -12.03 -2.54 1.61
CA ARG A 103 -11.78 -3.98 1.48
C ARG A 103 -11.30 -4.33 0.07
N TRP A 104 -11.98 -3.81 -0.95
CA TRP A 104 -11.63 -4.00 -2.35
C TRP A 104 -10.24 -3.46 -2.69
N GLU A 105 -9.90 -2.27 -2.20
CA GLU A 105 -8.58 -1.67 -2.39
C GLU A 105 -7.47 -2.51 -1.77
N ARG A 106 -7.65 -2.96 -0.52
CA ARG A 106 -6.69 -3.87 0.14
C ARG A 106 -6.54 -5.20 -0.60
N ASP A 107 -7.61 -5.72 -1.18
CA ASP A 107 -7.55 -6.98 -1.94
C ASP A 107 -6.78 -6.79 -3.24
N ARG A 108 -7.10 -5.72 -3.98
CA ARG A 108 -6.38 -5.34 -5.19
C ARG A 108 -4.88 -5.10 -4.93
N GLU A 109 -4.53 -4.48 -3.82
CA GLU A 109 -3.13 -4.30 -3.42
C GLU A 109 -2.42 -5.63 -3.16
N ARG A 110 -3.06 -6.55 -2.44
CA ARG A 110 -2.53 -7.91 -2.21
C ARG A 110 -2.30 -8.64 -3.53
N ASP A 111 -3.24 -8.55 -4.46
CA ASP A 111 -3.13 -9.19 -5.78
C ASP A 111 -1.99 -8.58 -6.60
N HIS A 112 -1.85 -7.25 -6.60
CA HIS A 112 -0.71 -6.59 -7.23
C HIS A 112 0.62 -7.04 -6.62
N GLN A 113 0.71 -7.13 -5.29
CA GLN A 113 1.93 -7.63 -4.63
C GLN A 113 2.21 -9.09 -4.97
N ARG A 114 1.19 -9.96 -5.01
CA ARG A 114 1.35 -11.37 -5.42
C ARG A 114 1.84 -11.46 -6.86
N ALA A 115 1.22 -10.75 -7.78
CA ALA A 115 1.61 -10.71 -9.19
C ALA A 115 3.03 -10.16 -9.37
N GLN A 116 3.44 -9.16 -8.58
CA GLN A 116 4.80 -8.63 -8.61
C GLN A 116 5.83 -9.66 -8.13
N ARG A 117 5.57 -10.33 -7.00
CA ARG A 117 6.44 -11.39 -6.48
C ARG A 117 6.57 -12.54 -7.46
N GLU A 118 5.47 -12.95 -8.08
CA GLU A 118 5.48 -14.02 -9.08
C GLU A 118 6.29 -13.63 -10.33
N ARG A 119 6.18 -12.38 -10.81
CA ARG A 119 7.02 -11.89 -11.92
C ARG A 119 8.49 -11.88 -11.54
N GLU A 120 8.82 -11.44 -10.33
CA GLU A 120 10.19 -11.43 -9.84
C GLU A 120 10.77 -12.85 -9.71
N GLU A 121 9.98 -13.78 -9.18
CA GLU A 121 10.38 -15.18 -9.06
C GLU A 121 10.61 -15.82 -10.42
N ARG A 122 9.71 -15.60 -11.38
CA ARG A 122 9.89 -16.04 -12.78
C ARG A 122 11.15 -15.44 -13.39
N ALA A 123 11.39 -14.15 -13.22
CA ALA A 123 12.60 -13.48 -13.72
C ALA A 123 13.89 -14.04 -13.09
N ARG A 124 13.87 -14.33 -11.78
CA ARG A 124 14.99 -14.98 -11.09
C ARG A 124 15.24 -16.39 -11.61
N ASN A 125 14.18 -17.19 -11.79
CA ASN A 125 14.27 -18.54 -12.32
C ASN A 125 14.81 -18.55 -13.77
N ASP A 126 14.30 -17.65 -14.61
CA ASP A 126 14.77 -17.51 -15.99
C ASP A 126 16.25 -17.07 -16.04
N ALA A 127 16.66 -16.13 -15.19
CA ALA A 127 18.05 -15.74 -15.08
C ALA A 127 18.94 -16.91 -14.61
N GLN A 128 18.46 -17.75 -13.68
CA GLN A 128 19.17 -18.94 -13.25
C GLN A 128 19.30 -19.97 -14.39
N ARG A 129 18.21 -20.27 -15.10
CA ARG A 129 18.22 -21.18 -16.26
C ARG A 129 19.18 -20.71 -17.35
N GLN A 130 19.24 -19.41 -17.60
CA GLN A 130 20.21 -18.84 -18.56
C GLN A 130 21.65 -19.01 -18.11
N ARG A 131 21.96 -18.81 -16.81
CA ARG A 131 23.29 -19.05 -16.26
C ARG A 131 23.70 -20.52 -16.37
N GLU A 132 22.80 -21.44 -16.00
CA GLU A 132 23.06 -22.88 -16.11
C GLU A 132 23.27 -23.31 -17.57
N LYS A 133 22.49 -22.76 -18.51
CA LYS A 133 22.66 -23.02 -19.94
C LYS A 133 24.02 -22.53 -20.44
N TRP A 134 24.42 -21.32 -20.07
CA TRP A 134 25.71 -20.75 -20.46
C TRP A 134 26.88 -21.52 -19.84
N GLU A 135 26.77 -21.94 -18.59
CA GLU A 135 27.79 -22.75 -17.93
C GLU A 135 27.92 -24.14 -18.59
N ARG A 136 26.79 -24.77 -18.93
CA ARG A 136 26.78 -26.04 -19.67
C ARG A 136 27.45 -25.88 -21.04
N GLU A 137 27.12 -24.83 -21.79
CA GLU A 137 27.74 -24.55 -23.10
C GLU A 137 29.24 -24.31 -22.96
N ARG A 138 29.68 -23.57 -21.93
CA ARG A 138 31.11 -23.36 -21.67
C ARG A 138 31.83 -24.68 -21.40
N ARG A 139 31.28 -25.54 -20.53
CA ARG A 139 31.85 -26.85 -20.24
C ARG A 139 31.89 -27.75 -21.48
N GLU A 140 30.86 -27.72 -22.30
CA GLU A 140 30.80 -28.47 -23.56
C GLU A 140 31.88 -27.99 -24.55
N ARG A 141 32.06 -26.68 -24.71
CA ARG A 141 33.14 -26.11 -25.54
C ARG A 141 34.52 -26.53 -25.04
N GLU A 142 34.74 -26.49 -23.73
CA GLU A 142 36.01 -26.90 -23.13
C GLU A 142 36.29 -28.40 -23.34
N LEU A 143 35.28 -29.26 -23.19
CA LEU A 143 35.40 -30.69 -23.49
C LEU A 143 35.67 -30.95 -24.98
N ALA A 144 35.00 -30.22 -25.87
CA ALA A 144 35.23 -30.32 -27.31
C ALA A 144 36.63 -29.86 -27.70
N GLU A 145 37.16 -28.80 -27.08
CA GLU A 145 38.52 -28.32 -27.28
C GLU A 145 39.55 -29.34 -26.79
N ARG A 146 39.38 -29.90 -25.59
CA ARG A 146 40.23 -30.99 -25.09
C ARG A 146 40.20 -32.22 -26.01
N GLN A 147 39.03 -32.57 -26.56
CA GLN A 147 38.92 -33.69 -27.50
C GLN A 147 39.64 -33.40 -28.83
N ARG A 148 39.54 -32.17 -29.34
CA ARG A 148 40.31 -31.73 -30.52
C ARG A 148 41.80 -31.77 -30.25
N GLU A 149 42.25 -31.28 -29.10
CA GLU A 149 43.65 -31.29 -28.71
C GLU A 149 44.18 -32.73 -28.59
N GLN A 150 43.43 -33.66 -27.99
CA GLN A 150 43.81 -35.08 -27.95
C GLN A 150 43.92 -35.68 -29.35
N ARG A 151 42.96 -35.41 -30.23
CA ARG A 151 43.01 -35.87 -31.63
C ARG A 151 44.19 -35.28 -32.39
N GLU A 152 44.52 -34.01 -32.16
CA GLU A 152 45.71 -33.38 -32.73
C GLU A 152 46.99 -34.01 -32.21
N ARG A 153 47.10 -34.26 -30.89
CA ARG A 153 48.26 -34.95 -30.31
C ARG A 153 48.43 -36.35 -30.88
N ALA A 154 47.35 -37.12 -30.98
CA ALA A 154 47.37 -38.45 -31.61
C ALA A 154 47.75 -38.37 -33.10
N SER A 155 47.22 -37.39 -33.84
CA SER A 155 47.58 -37.17 -35.24
C SER A 155 49.02 -36.71 -35.42
N ARG A 156 49.58 -35.91 -34.49
CA ARG A 156 50.99 -35.49 -34.54
C ARG A 156 51.91 -36.67 -34.22
N ASN A 157 51.55 -37.53 -33.28
CA ASN A 157 52.33 -38.74 -32.97
C ASN A 157 52.39 -39.72 -34.16
N ASN A 158 51.33 -39.78 -34.96
CA ASN A 158 51.22 -40.61 -36.16
C ASN A 158 51.74 -39.94 -37.46
N ARG A 159 52.49 -38.84 -37.37
CA ARG A 159 53.12 -38.19 -38.53
C ARG A 159 54.63 -38.11 -38.37
N ASN A 160 55.36 -38.19 -39.48
CA ASN A 160 56.81 -37.99 -39.54
C ASN A 160 57.16 -36.48 -39.49
N SER A 161 58.44 -36.13 -39.30
CA SER A 161 58.91 -34.73 -39.32
C SER A 161 58.50 -33.97 -40.60
N ASP A 162 58.36 -34.70 -41.71
CA ASP A 162 57.99 -34.15 -43.02
C ASP A 162 56.46 -34.04 -43.21
N GLY A 163 55.67 -34.34 -42.18
CA GLY A 163 54.20 -34.23 -42.18
C GLY A 163 53.45 -35.39 -42.82
N THR A 164 54.15 -36.36 -43.41
CA THR A 164 53.57 -37.58 -43.99
C THR A 164 53.07 -38.54 -42.89
N PRO A 165 52.00 -39.33 -43.13
CA PRO A 165 51.57 -40.37 -42.20
C PRO A 165 52.70 -41.37 -41.94
N ARG A 166 52.95 -41.67 -40.67
CA ARG A 166 54.03 -42.55 -40.21
C ARG A 166 53.66 -43.99 -40.57
N THR A 167 54.48 -44.63 -41.41
CA THR A 167 54.26 -46.02 -41.82
C THR A 167 54.99 -46.99 -40.89
N ASP A 168 54.60 -48.27 -40.88
CA ASP A 168 55.24 -49.28 -40.02
C ASP A 168 56.75 -49.42 -40.28
N TYR A 169 57.22 -49.06 -41.48
CA TYR A 169 58.64 -49.04 -41.84
C TYR A 169 59.42 -47.89 -41.18
N ASP A 170 58.79 -46.74 -40.94
CA ASP A 170 59.41 -45.58 -40.27
C ASP A 170 59.56 -45.78 -38.75
N ARG A 171 58.96 -46.85 -38.23
CA ARG A 171 59.00 -47.25 -36.82
C ARG A 171 60.20 -48.14 -36.51
N TYR A 172 60.86 -48.68 -37.53
CA TYR A 172 62.01 -49.57 -37.37
C TYR A 172 63.30 -48.78 -37.21
N ASN A 173 64.07 -49.04 -36.15
CA ASN A 173 65.40 -48.49 -35.98
C ASN A 173 66.46 -49.48 -36.50
N PRO A 174 67.08 -49.25 -37.67
CA PRO A 174 68.03 -50.19 -38.26
C PRO A 174 69.33 -50.34 -37.46
N LYS A 175 69.64 -49.42 -36.54
CA LYS A 175 70.84 -49.50 -35.69
C LYS A 175 70.67 -50.39 -34.47
N THR A 176 69.44 -50.50 -33.96
CA THR A 176 69.14 -51.33 -32.77
C THR A 176 68.33 -52.57 -33.11
N GLY A 177 67.82 -52.68 -34.35
CA GLY A 177 66.97 -53.78 -34.81
C GLY A 177 65.58 -53.80 -34.15
N GLN A 178 65.21 -52.75 -33.41
CA GLN A 178 63.97 -52.69 -32.65
C GLN A 178 62.94 -51.76 -33.29
N PHE A 179 61.68 -52.14 -33.17
CA PHE A 179 60.54 -51.27 -33.51
C PHE A 179 60.25 -50.33 -32.34
N LEU A 180 60.01 -49.05 -32.63
CA LEU A 180 59.47 -48.09 -31.67
C LEU A 180 58.06 -48.54 -31.23
N PRO A 181 57.68 -48.34 -29.96
CA PRO A 181 56.40 -48.81 -29.42
C PRO A 181 55.18 -48.23 -30.14
N ARG A 182 54.08 -49.00 -30.17
CA ARG A 182 52.81 -48.52 -30.71
C ARG A 182 52.16 -47.54 -29.74
N SER A 183 51.39 -46.58 -30.27
CA SER A 183 50.57 -45.70 -29.43
C SER A 183 49.51 -46.46 -28.64
N GLU A 184 49.20 -47.69 -29.06
CA GLU A 184 48.30 -48.64 -28.38
C GLU A 184 48.99 -49.38 -27.21
N ASP A 185 50.33 -49.40 -27.17
CA ASP A 185 51.14 -50.07 -26.13
C ASP A 185 51.58 -49.12 -25.00
N MET A 186 51.22 -47.83 -25.07
CA MET A 186 51.48 -46.87 -24.00
C MET A 186 50.26 -46.73 -23.07
N PRO A 187 50.47 -46.69 -21.73
CA PRO A 187 49.38 -46.59 -20.75
C PRO A 187 48.62 -45.26 -20.79
#